data_AF-A0A4R3X8S4-F1
#
_entry.id   AF-A0A4R3X8S4-F1
#
_cell.length_a   1.000
_cell.length_b   1.000
_cell.length_c   1.000
_cell.angle_alpha   90.00
_cell.angle_beta   90.00
_cell.angle_gamma   90.00
#
_symmetry.space_group_name_H-M   'P 1'
#
loop_
_entity.id
_entity.type
_entity.pdbx_description
1 polymer ?
#
loop_
_entity_poly.entity_id
_entity_poly.type
_entity_poly.pdbx_seq_one_letter_code
_entity_poly.pdbx_strand_id
1 'polypeptide(L)'
;MRADITMPKAPKTEHSELAGEFTEDGITVLVDIFRPAGGKGDWILEVITEEEDVTSWDEPFATDREAFDEFLATVERDGIRSFFDETATDPSVH
;
A
#
# COMPACT_ATOMS: atom_id res chain seq x y z
N MET A 1 15.41 14.86 36.35
CA MET A 1 16.01 15.09 35.02
C MET A 1 14.93 14.71 34.02
N ARG A 2 14.38 15.68 33.27
CA ARG A 2 13.35 15.38 32.25
C ARG A 2 14.04 14.75 31.05
N ALA A 3 13.46 13.67 30.54
CA ALA A 3 14.00 12.90 29.44
C ALA A 3 13.74 13.64 28.12
N ASP A 4 14.81 14.03 27.43
CA ASP A 4 14.74 14.36 26.01
C ASP A 4 14.85 13.05 25.23
N ILE A 5 13.74 12.31 25.16
CA ILE A 5 13.59 11.22 24.19
C ILE A 5 13.40 11.92 22.84
N THR A 6 14.49 12.20 22.13
CA THR A 6 14.42 12.55 20.72
C THR A 6 13.87 11.33 19.99
N MET A 7 12.54 11.31 19.79
CA MET A 7 11.91 10.42 18.82
C MET A 7 12.61 10.66 17.47
N PRO A 8 13.13 9.65 16.78
CA PRO A 8 13.60 9.85 15.42
C PRO A 8 12.40 10.36 14.62
N LYS A 9 12.56 11.52 14.00
CA LYS A 9 11.58 12.10 13.08
C LYS A 9 11.29 11.01 12.05
N ALA A 10 10.06 10.47 12.05
CA ALA A 10 9.67 9.42 11.12
C ALA A 10 10.15 9.81 9.71
N PRO A 11 10.68 8.85 8.92
CA PRO A 11 11.07 9.15 7.56
C PRO A 11 9.91 9.85 6.88
N LYS A 12 10.17 11.03 6.30
CA LYS A 12 9.13 11.79 5.63
C LYS A 12 8.77 11.03 4.37
N THR A 13 7.55 10.51 4.30
CA THR A 13 6.96 9.98 3.07
C THR A 13 6.08 11.05 2.44
N GLU A 14 5.89 10.95 1.13
CA GLU A 14 4.83 11.67 0.41
C GLU A 14 3.87 10.66 -0.21
N HIS A 15 2.59 10.99 -0.22
CA HIS A 15 1.52 10.14 -0.76
C HIS A 15 1.08 10.67 -2.13
N SER A 16 0.69 9.77 -3.02
CA SER A 16 0.12 10.10 -4.31
C SER A 16 -1.29 10.68 -4.14
N GLU A 17 -1.71 11.50 -5.10
CA GLU A 17 -3.11 11.93 -5.24
C GLU A 17 -4.05 10.80 -5.68
N LEU A 18 -3.50 9.67 -6.14
CA LEU A 18 -4.24 8.44 -6.48
C LEU A 18 -4.50 7.55 -5.27
N ALA A 19 -3.87 7.83 -4.12
CA ALA A 19 -4.17 7.14 -2.88
C ALA A 19 -5.56 7.55 -2.35
N GLY A 20 -6.28 6.60 -1.77
CA GLY A 20 -7.60 6.84 -1.22
C GLY A 20 -8.47 5.58 -1.14
N GLU A 21 -9.70 5.78 -0.69
CA GLU A 21 -10.69 4.70 -0.63
C GLU A 21 -11.14 4.32 -2.04
N PHE A 22 -11.20 3.01 -2.29
CA PHE A 22 -11.76 2.43 -3.50
C PHE A 22 -12.87 1.46 -3.13
N THR A 23 -14.05 1.63 -3.74
CA THR A 23 -15.22 0.79 -3.48
C THR A 23 -15.71 0.12 -4.76
N GLU A 24 -15.84 -1.20 -4.72
CA GLU A 24 -16.44 -2.00 -5.79
C GLU A 24 -17.28 -3.13 -5.17
N ASP A 25 -18.45 -3.43 -5.78
CA ASP A 25 -19.37 -4.47 -5.29
C ASP A 25 -19.75 -4.38 -3.79
N GLY A 26 -19.73 -3.15 -3.25
CA GLY A 26 -20.03 -2.87 -1.84
C GLY A 26 -18.89 -3.18 -0.87
N ILE A 27 -17.70 -3.48 -1.37
CA ILE A 27 -16.48 -3.70 -0.59
C ILE A 27 -15.59 -2.48 -0.74
N THR A 28 -15.01 -2.02 0.36
CA THR A 28 -14.10 -0.87 0.36
C THR A 28 -12.71 -1.32 0.82
N VAL A 29 -11.68 -0.83 0.12
CA VAL A 29 -10.29 -0.93 0.53
C VAL A 29 -9.66 0.46 0.50
N LEU A 30 -8.63 0.67 1.32
CA LEU A 30 -7.78 1.84 1.22
C LEU A 30 -6.58 1.49 0.33
N VAL A 31 -6.45 2.20 -0.78
CA VAL A 31 -5.27 2.14 -1.64
C VAL A 31 -4.29 3.19 -1.13
N ASP A 32 -3.19 2.77 -0.52
CA ASP A 32 -2.11 3.67 -0.11
C ASP A 32 -0.94 3.60 -1.10
N ILE A 33 -0.59 4.74 -1.67
CA ILE A 33 0.50 4.85 -2.64
C ILE A 33 1.44 5.94 -2.14
N PHE A 34 2.63 5.56 -1.72
CA PHE A 34 3.57 6.47 -1.09
C PHE A 34 5.01 6.19 -1.48
N ARG A 35 5.89 7.16 -1.20
CA ARG A 35 7.34 7.00 -1.40
C ARG A 35 8.14 7.86 -0.42
N PRO A 36 9.46 7.65 -0.30
CA PRO A 36 10.33 8.58 0.42
C PRO A 36 10.24 10.01 -0.17
N ALA A 37 10.03 11.01 0.68
CA ALA A 37 9.81 12.38 0.25
C ALA A 37 11.01 12.93 -0.53
N GLY A 38 10.75 13.49 -1.71
CA GLY A 38 11.79 14.00 -2.61
C GLY A 38 12.52 12.90 -3.41
N GLY A 39 12.06 11.66 -3.31
CA GLY A 39 12.45 10.56 -4.19
C GLY A 39 12.00 10.78 -5.63
N LYS A 40 12.63 10.06 -6.56
CA LYS A 40 12.24 10.02 -7.98
C LYS A 40 11.88 8.58 -8.34
N GLY A 41 10.59 8.26 -8.21
CA GLY A 41 10.10 6.88 -8.33
C GLY A 41 10.08 6.18 -6.98
N ASP A 42 10.30 4.87 -6.98
CA ASP A 42 10.25 3.99 -5.80
C ASP A 42 8.91 4.09 -5.06
N TRP A 43 7.81 4.15 -5.81
CA TRP A 43 6.46 4.18 -5.27
C TRP A 43 6.09 2.82 -4.72
N ILE A 44 5.58 2.82 -3.50
CA ILE A 44 5.11 1.64 -2.79
C ILE A 44 3.59 1.65 -2.89
N LEU A 45 3.02 0.49 -3.18
CA LEU A 45 1.58 0.25 -3.16
C LEU A 45 1.27 -0.65 -1.97
N GLU A 46 0.31 -0.23 -1.16
CA GLU A 46 -0.32 -1.05 -0.15
C GLU A 46 -1.84 -0.99 -0.34
N VAL A 47 -2.51 -2.12 -0.19
CA VAL A 47 -3.97 -2.20 -0.14
C VAL A 47 -4.35 -2.67 1.24
N ILE A 48 -5.10 -1.82 1.95
CA ILE A 48 -5.52 -2.06 3.33
C ILE A 48 -7.02 -2.34 3.34
N THR A 49 -7.42 -3.48 3.90
CA THR A 49 -8.84 -3.83 4.06
C THR A 49 -9.46 -3.15 5.27
N GLU A 50 -10.79 -3.20 5.37
CA GLU A 50 -11.49 -2.76 6.60
C GLU A 50 -11.14 -3.61 7.83
N GLU A 51 -10.55 -4.80 7.65
CA GLU A 51 -10.07 -5.68 8.70
C GLU A 51 -8.60 -5.40 9.10
N GLU A 52 -8.02 -4.33 8.56
CA GLU A 52 -6.62 -3.91 8.76
C GLU A 52 -5.58 -4.90 8.19
N ASP A 53 -5.99 -5.83 7.31
CA ASP A 53 -5.07 -6.65 6.53
C ASP A 53 -4.41 -5.81 5.44
N VAL A 54 -3.12 -6.06 5.20
CA VAL A 54 -2.31 -5.29 4.25
C VAL A 54 -1.73 -6.21 3.18
N THR A 55 -2.10 -5.96 1.93
CA THR A 55 -1.44 -6.54 0.76
C THR A 55 -0.40 -5.54 0.25
N SER A 56 0.82 -6.01 0.04
CA SER A 56 1.94 -5.20 -0.47
C SER A 56 2.62 -5.92 -1.63
N TRP A 57 3.31 -5.16 -2.48
CA TRP A 57 4.06 -5.68 -3.61
C TRP A 57 5.56 -5.64 -3.30
N ASP A 58 6.29 -6.69 -3.72
CA ASP A 58 7.72 -6.84 -3.42
C ASP A 58 8.59 -5.78 -4.11
N GLU A 59 8.23 -5.39 -5.34
CA GLU A 59 8.97 -4.42 -6.14
C GLU A 59 8.25 -3.07 -6.19
N PRO A 60 8.96 -1.95 -5.95
CA PRO A 60 8.37 -0.63 -6.05
C PRO A 60 8.19 -0.20 -7.51
N PHE A 61 7.25 0.72 -7.73
CA PHE A 61 6.87 1.23 -9.03
C PHE A 61 7.64 2.51 -9.40
N ALA A 62 7.86 2.72 -10.70
CA ALA A 62 8.54 3.94 -11.17
C ALA A 62 7.64 5.18 -11.06
N THR A 63 6.33 5.00 -11.17
CA THR A 63 5.32 6.06 -11.01
C THR A 63 4.17 5.61 -10.11
N ASP A 64 3.51 6.59 -9.49
CA ASP A 64 2.29 6.35 -8.73
C ASP A 64 1.15 5.86 -9.61
N ARG A 65 1.15 6.28 -10.89
CA ARG A 65 0.20 5.77 -11.88
C ARG A 65 0.37 4.28 -12.14
N GLU A 66 1.60 3.80 -12.31
CA GLU A 66 1.87 2.37 -12.48
C GLU A 66 1.45 1.57 -11.25
N ALA A 67 1.69 2.08 -10.04
CA ALA A 67 1.17 1.48 -8.82
C ALA A 67 -0.36 1.37 -8.84
N PHE A 68 -1.07 2.45 -9.19
CA PHE A 68 -2.54 2.42 -9.26
C PHE A 68 -3.07 1.52 -10.38
N ASP A 69 -2.39 1.46 -11.53
CA ASP A 69 -2.76 0.57 -12.63
C ASP A 69 -2.58 -0.91 -12.23
N GLU A 70 -1.57 -1.25 -11.42
CA GLU A 70 -1.39 -2.60 -10.87
C GLU A 70 -2.50 -2.97 -9.87
N PHE A 71 -2.94 -2.03 -9.03
CA PHE A 71 -4.11 -2.21 -8.17
C PHE A 71 -5.35 -2.55 -9.01
N LEU A 72 -5.63 -1.75 -10.05
CA LEU A 72 -6.77 -1.99 -10.94
C LEU A 72 -6.66 -3.32 -11.68
N ALA A 73 -5.45 -3.69 -12.14
CA ALA A 73 -5.22 -4.97 -12.79
C ALA A 73 -5.48 -6.16 -11.85
N THR A 74 -5.10 -6.05 -10.58
CA THR A 74 -5.40 -7.05 -9.56
C THR A 74 -6.91 -7.17 -9.31
N VAL A 75 -7.61 -6.04 -9.17
CA VAL A 75 -9.07 -6.01 -9.04
C VAL A 75 -9.75 -6.62 -10.28
N GLU A 76 -9.28 -6.31 -11.49
CA GLU A 76 -9.83 -6.88 -12.73
C GLU A 76 -9.57 -8.40 -12.85
N ARG A 77 -8.39 -8.86 -12.42
CA ARG A 77 -7.95 -10.26 -12.54
C ARG A 77 -8.59 -11.16 -11.48
N ASP A 78 -8.57 -10.74 -10.22
CA ASP A 78 -8.90 -11.57 -9.06
C ASP A 78 -10.16 -11.10 -8.31
N GLY A 79 -10.64 -9.88 -8.61
CA GLY A 79 -11.76 -9.24 -7.93
C GLY A 79 -11.33 -8.60 -6.60
N ILE A 80 -11.99 -7.50 -6.21
CA ILE A 80 -11.70 -6.79 -4.95
C ILE A 80 -11.78 -7.67 -3.68
N ARG A 81 -12.52 -8.78 -3.72
CA ARG A 81 -12.61 -9.75 -2.61
C ARG A 81 -11.31 -10.50 -2.34
N SER A 82 -10.38 -10.56 -3.30
CA SER A 82 -9.12 -11.31 -3.13
C SER A 82 -8.29 -10.80 -1.95
N PHE A 83 -8.34 -9.49 -1.66
CA PHE A 83 -7.62 -8.86 -0.55
C PHE A 83 -8.08 -9.33 0.85
N PHE A 84 -9.23 -10.01 0.96
CA PHE A 84 -9.78 -10.51 2.22
C PHE A 84 -9.51 -12.01 2.44
N ASP A 85 -9.01 -12.73 1.43
CA ASP A 85 -8.87 -14.19 1.48
C ASP A 85 -7.43 -14.64 1.83
N GLU A 86 -6.45 -13.73 1.78
CA GLU A 86 -5.00 -14.02 1.90
C GLU A 86 -4.47 -14.18 3.34
N THR A 87 -5.23 -14.78 4.26
CA THR A 87 -4.68 -15.21 5.57
C THR A 87 -3.65 -16.36 5.47
N ALA A 88 -3.09 -16.64 4.29
CA ALA A 88 -2.13 -17.71 4.05
C ALA A 88 -1.00 -17.33 3.07
N THR A 89 -0.30 -16.23 3.31
CA THR A 89 1.09 -16.11 2.82
C THR A 89 2.05 -15.97 4.00
N ASP A 90 2.23 -17.08 4.73
CA ASP A 90 3.42 -17.33 5.56
C ASP A 90 4.63 -17.60 4.61
N PRO A 91 5.86 -17.22 4.98
CA PRO A 91 6.92 -16.81 4.07
C PRO A 91 7.61 -17.99 3.40
N SER A 92 7.55 -18.07 2.07
CA SER A 92 8.44 -18.99 1.33
C SER A 92 9.84 -18.42 1.28
N VAL A 93 10.63 -18.78 2.28
CA VAL A 93 12.08 -18.99 2.16
C VAL A 93 12.37 -19.78 0.87
N HIS A 94 13.27 -19.28 0.02
CA HIS A 94 14.19 -20.08 -0.80
C HIS A 94 15.47 -19.30 -1.09
#